data_AF-A0A8H7PX70-F1
#
_entry.id   AF-A0A8H7PX70-F1
#
_cell.length_a   1.000
_cell.length_b   1.000
_cell.length_c   1.000
_cell.angle_alpha   90.00
_cell.angle_beta   90.00
_cell.angle_gamma   90.00
#
_symmetry.space_group_name_H-M   'P 1'
#
loop_
_entity.id
_entity.type
_entity.pdbx_description
1 polymer ?
#
loop_
_entity_poly.entity_id
_entity_poly.type
_entity_poly.pdbx_seq_one_letter_code
_entity_poly.pdbx_strand_id
1 'polypeptide(L)'
;MKFTLILAAVASTFGLFANAAPLEKRGVSSCYTGGKAAFTQYWIPKEGTTDMLNNGKVVQLTGSKNKSLKTPSGHVIAKVSSTTYEKCQMEGTCLLSDGTMINLDEGQNTFLVVNTKQHPYGLGSSDSISLHPWTSIASNDIKKGTTLYIKEIDGIKLPNGMTHNGCVRVDDESWSFNKCQLDWFVLMYETYDEIANKVGEHVKAVESNCKILDYVNQSTEKWLGGPGNLDAKPGKSHSDSSKKTTKKSSSKHSSTKKSSGKKSSTKKGHSTKKSSSRHHHKHHHHHNKRAATE
;
A
#
# COMPACT_ATOMS: atom_id res chain seq x y z
N MET A 1 42.54 21.59 -84.05
CA MET A 1 41.56 21.81 -82.96
C MET A 1 41.47 20.54 -82.14
N LYS A 2 41.83 20.59 -80.85
CA LYS A 2 41.87 19.45 -79.94
C LYS A 2 40.52 19.35 -79.22
N PHE A 3 39.85 18.19 -79.28
CA PHE A 3 38.70 17.89 -78.44
C PHE A 3 39.11 16.88 -77.37
N THR A 4 39.06 17.34 -76.12
CA THR A 4 39.38 16.57 -74.92
C THR A 4 38.13 15.83 -74.45
N LEU A 5 38.20 14.50 -74.34
CA LEU A 5 37.16 13.65 -73.76
C LEU A 5 37.29 13.70 -72.23
N ILE A 6 36.26 14.16 -71.52
CA ILE A 6 36.17 14.10 -70.05
C ILE A 6 35.37 12.86 -69.69
N LEU A 7 36.04 11.88 -69.07
CA LEU A 7 35.44 10.69 -68.47
C LEU A 7 34.90 11.06 -67.08
N ALA A 8 33.59 11.00 -66.88
CA ALA A 8 32.99 11.17 -65.56
C ALA A 8 32.91 9.80 -64.85
N ALA A 9 33.68 9.63 -63.78
CA ALA A 9 33.60 8.47 -62.90
C ALA A 9 32.43 8.66 -61.91
N VAL A 10 31.39 7.84 -62.06
CA VAL A 10 30.28 7.75 -61.09
C VAL A 10 30.71 6.81 -59.97
N ALA A 11 31.05 7.37 -58.81
CA ALA A 11 31.35 6.60 -57.60
C ALA A 11 30.03 6.16 -56.94
N SER A 12 29.69 4.87 -57.09
CA SER A 12 28.60 4.22 -56.34
C SER A 12 28.99 4.07 -54.87
N THR A 13 28.47 4.94 -54.02
CA THR A 13 28.49 4.79 -52.57
C THR A 13 27.41 3.79 -52.14
N PHE A 14 27.80 2.52 -51.97
CA PHE A 14 27.00 1.54 -51.27
C PHE A 14 26.91 1.93 -49.79
N GLY A 15 25.73 2.44 -49.38
CA GLY A 15 25.41 2.69 -47.99
C GLY A 15 25.36 1.39 -47.20
N LEU A 16 26.29 1.23 -46.25
CA LEU A 16 26.24 0.20 -45.22
C LEU A 16 25.08 0.55 -44.28
N PHE A 17 23.91 -0.04 -44.51
CA PHE A 17 22.84 -0.06 -43.51
C PHE A 17 23.32 -0.96 -42.36
N ALA A 18 23.84 -0.33 -41.31
CA ALA A 18 24.04 -1.00 -40.03
C ALA A 18 22.66 -1.41 -39.51
N ASN A 19 22.33 -2.70 -39.65
CA ASN A 19 21.22 -3.30 -38.93
C ASN A 19 21.56 -3.27 -37.44
N ALA A 20 21.20 -2.18 -36.76
CA ALA A 20 21.13 -2.19 -35.31
C ALA A 20 20.14 -3.29 -34.94
N ALA A 21 20.63 -4.36 -34.32
CA ALA A 21 19.77 -5.40 -33.76
C ALA A 21 18.70 -4.71 -32.88
N PRO A 22 17.43 -5.15 -32.94
CA PRO A 22 16.41 -4.61 -32.06
C PRO A 22 16.94 -4.65 -30.63
N LEU A 23 16.82 -3.54 -29.91
CA LEU A 23 17.01 -3.55 -28.46
C LEU A 23 15.99 -4.54 -27.89
N GLU A 24 16.42 -5.79 -27.70
CA GLU A 24 15.70 -6.81 -26.94
C GLU A 24 15.19 -6.11 -25.69
N LYS A 25 13.86 -6.03 -25.56
CA LYS A 25 13.17 -5.40 -24.45
C LYS A 25 13.72 -6.05 -23.19
N ARG A 26 14.63 -5.39 -22.48
CA ARG A 26 15.28 -5.96 -21.30
C ARG A 26 14.16 -6.26 -20.33
N GLY A 27 13.86 -7.56 -20.15
CA GLY A 27 12.90 -8.02 -19.17
C GLY A 27 13.34 -7.62 -17.75
N VAL A 28 12.57 -8.05 -16.75
CA VAL A 28 12.90 -7.80 -15.35
C VAL A 28 14.33 -8.24 -15.01
N SER A 29 14.97 -7.52 -14.08
CA SER A 29 16.34 -7.78 -13.61
C SER A 29 16.55 -9.24 -13.19
N SER A 30 17.78 -9.74 -13.33
CA SER A 30 18.14 -11.13 -13.02
C SER A 30 17.94 -11.52 -11.54
N CYS A 31 17.84 -10.55 -10.63
CA CYS A 31 17.47 -10.83 -9.24
C CYS A 31 16.05 -11.40 -9.12
N TYR A 32 15.11 -10.94 -9.97
CA TYR A 32 13.75 -11.45 -10.03
C TYR A 32 13.72 -12.86 -10.61
N THR A 33 14.34 -13.05 -11.77
CA THR A 33 14.33 -14.37 -12.46
C THR A 33 15.17 -15.42 -11.73
N GLY A 34 16.15 -14.99 -10.93
CA GLY A 34 17.03 -15.81 -10.12
C GLY A 34 16.50 -16.15 -8.72
N GLY A 35 15.28 -15.73 -8.36
CA GLY A 35 14.67 -16.09 -7.07
C GLY A 35 15.23 -15.32 -5.86
N LYS A 36 15.82 -14.15 -6.10
CA LYS A 36 16.47 -13.31 -5.06
C LYS A 36 15.71 -12.03 -4.77
N ALA A 37 14.54 -11.83 -5.37
CA ALA A 37 13.72 -10.67 -5.06
C ALA A 37 13.14 -10.83 -3.66
N ALA A 38 13.40 -9.88 -2.77
CA ALA A 38 12.77 -9.84 -1.46
C ALA A 38 11.25 -9.72 -1.65
N PHE A 39 10.51 -10.50 -0.88
CA PHE A 39 9.06 -10.60 -1.01
C PHE A 39 8.40 -10.31 0.32
N THR A 40 7.66 -9.21 0.36
CA THR A 40 6.86 -8.80 1.51
C THR A 40 5.39 -8.73 1.12
N GLN A 41 4.55 -8.41 2.10
CA GLN A 41 3.12 -8.24 1.93
C GLN A 41 2.69 -6.96 2.65
N TYR A 42 1.72 -6.26 2.08
CA TYR A 42 1.08 -5.09 2.67
C TYR A 42 -0.44 -5.17 2.55
N TRP A 43 -1.14 -4.43 3.40
CA TRP A 43 -2.60 -4.49 3.52
C TRP A 43 -3.18 -3.12 3.86
N ILE A 44 -4.50 -3.00 3.87
CA ILE A 44 -5.18 -1.78 4.34
C ILE A 44 -5.46 -1.95 5.85
N PRO A 45 -4.85 -1.16 6.76
CA PRO A 45 -5.24 -1.10 8.15
C PRO A 45 -6.66 -0.58 8.25
N LYS A 46 -7.46 -1.25 9.09
CA LYS A 46 -8.85 -0.86 9.32
C LYS A 46 -9.02 -0.39 10.76
N GLU A 47 -9.42 0.86 10.94
CA GLU A 47 -9.66 1.40 12.28
C GLU A 47 -10.67 0.52 13.02
N GLY A 48 -10.34 0.16 14.27
CA GLY A 48 -11.17 -0.73 15.09
C GLY A 48 -10.82 -2.22 15.00
N THR A 49 -9.94 -2.65 14.09
CA THR A 49 -9.58 -4.08 13.95
C THR A 49 -8.22 -4.41 14.54
N THR A 50 -7.88 -5.70 14.49
CA THR A 50 -6.54 -6.21 14.79
C THR A 50 -5.57 -5.89 13.66
N ASP A 51 -4.32 -5.62 14.02
CA ASP A 51 -3.21 -5.37 13.09
C ASP A 51 -1.87 -5.78 13.77
N MET A 52 -0.75 -5.53 13.10
CA MET A 52 0.59 -5.84 13.57
C MET A 52 1.55 -4.65 13.36
N LEU A 53 2.36 -4.37 14.38
CA LEU A 53 3.47 -3.42 14.30
C LEU A 53 4.70 -4.04 13.62
N ASN A 54 5.64 -3.22 13.16
CA ASN A 54 6.89 -3.67 12.51
C ASN A 54 7.75 -4.63 13.33
N ASN A 55 7.61 -4.63 14.65
CA ASN A 55 8.30 -5.57 15.53
C ASN A 55 7.56 -6.91 15.72
N GLY A 56 6.50 -7.16 14.94
CA GLY A 56 5.67 -8.36 15.02
C GLY A 56 4.63 -8.34 16.15
N LYS A 57 4.52 -7.23 16.91
CA LYS A 57 3.53 -7.13 17.98
C LYS A 57 2.14 -6.90 17.41
N VAL A 58 1.23 -7.84 17.70
CA VAL A 58 -0.20 -7.70 17.42
C VAL A 58 -0.80 -6.59 18.29
N VAL A 59 -1.62 -5.74 17.67
CA VAL A 59 -2.27 -4.58 18.29
C VAL A 59 -3.72 -4.45 17.82
N GLN A 60 -4.54 -3.72 18.57
CA GLN A 60 -5.84 -3.23 18.09
C GLN A 60 -5.69 -1.77 17.63
N LEU A 61 -6.26 -1.42 16.49
CA LEU A 61 -6.30 -0.05 15.97
C LEU A 61 -7.40 0.77 16.62
N THR A 62 -7.33 0.84 17.95
CA THR A 62 -8.30 1.52 18.83
C THR A 62 -7.57 2.41 19.84
N GLY A 63 -8.29 3.27 20.54
CA GLY A 63 -7.76 4.09 21.63
C GLY A 63 -8.15 5.56 21.53
N SER A 64 -7.51 6.40 22.33
CA SER A 64 -7.78 7.84 22.39
C SER A 64 -7.49 8.52 21.05
N LYS A 65 -8.50 9.19 20.47
CA LYS A 65 -8.42 9.88 19.17
C LYS A 65 -7.68 11.21 19.27
N ASN A 66 -6.34 11.16 19.34
CA ASN A 66 -5.46 12.31 19.61
C ASN A 66 -4.58 12.71 18.42
N LYS A 67 -4.47 11.91 17.36
CA LYS A 67 -3.74 12.26 16.14
C LYS A 67 -4.72 12.66 15.04
N SER A 68 -4.45 13.79 14.39
CA SER A 68 -5.22 14.25 13.24
C SER A 68 -4.64 13.70 11.96
N LEU A 69 -5.46 13.02 11.16
CA LEU A 69 -5.20 12.75 9.74
C LEU A 69 -5.54 14.02 8.97
N LYS A 70 -4.61 14.55 8.18
CA LYS A 70 -4.76 15.83 7.51
C LYS A 70 -4.51 15.71 6.01
N THR A 71 -5.21 16.53 5.23
CA THR A 71 -4.89 16.75 3.82
C THR A 71 -3.60 17.56 3.67
N PRO A 72 -3.01 17.62 2.46
CA PRO A 72 -1.88 18.50 2.17
C PRO A 72 -2.16 19.99 2.47
N SER A 73 -3.41 20.41 2.32
CA SER A 73 -3.86 21.77 2.68
C SER A 73 -4.07 21.99 4.19
N GLY A 74 -3.83 20.97 5.02
CA GLY A 74 -3.98 21.04 6.47
C GLY A 74 -5.39 20.80 7.00
N HIS A 75 -6.37 20.50 6.14
CA HIS A 75 -7.73 20.16 6.55
C HIS A 75 -7.74 18.83 7.30
N VAL A 76 -8.42 18.77 8.44
CA VAL A 76 -8.52 17.54 9.25
C VAL A 76 -9.60 16.64 8.66
N ILE A 77 -9.21 15.46 8.19
CA ILE A 77 -10.12 14.41 7.71
C ILE A 77 -10.80 13.75 8.92
N ALA A 78 -9.99 13.28 9.87
CA ALA A 78 -10.46 12.60 11.07
C ALA A 78 -9.41 12.68 12.19
N LYS A 79 -9.82 12.34 13.42
CA LYS A 79 -8.91 12.04 14.52
C LYS A 79 -8.93 10.55 14.83
N VAL A 80 -7.74 9.97 15.01
CA VAL A 80 -7.53 8.55 15.28
C VAL A 80 -6.52 8.36 16.42
N SER A 81 -6.35 7.12 16.88
CA SER A 81 -5.31 6.78 17.85
C SER A 81 -3.91 6.94 17.25
N SER A 82 -2.89 7.15 18.09
CA SER A 82 -1.50 7.16 17.62
C SER A 82 -1.13 5.91 16.82
N THR A 83 -1.55 4.73 17.28
CA THR A 83 -1.27 3.47 16.60
C THR A 83 -1.98 3.37 15.25
N THR A 84 -3.24 3.81 15.16
CA THR A 84 -3.96 3.88 13.88
C THR A 84 -3.27 4.82 12.91
N TYR A 85 -2.86 6.01 13.36
CA TYR A 85 -2.14 6.98 12.53
C TYR A 85 -0.84 6.38 11.96
N GLU A 86 -0.01 5.80 12.83
CA GLU A 86 1.27 5.18 12.44
C GLU A 86 1.07 4.04 11.44
N LYS A 87 0.01 3.24 11.59
CA LYS A 87 -0.33 2.17 10.64
C LYS A 87 -0.83 2.71 9.31
N CYS A 88 -1.74 3.69 9.30
CA CYS A 88 -2.17 4.34 8.05
C CYS A 88 -0.98 4.94 7.28
N GLN A 89 -0.02 5.51 8.00
CA GLN A 89 1.20 6.11 7.44
C GLN A 89 2.17 5.05 6.89
N MET A 90 2.26 3.91 7.55
CA MET A 90 3.14 2.80 7.20
C MET A 90 2.68 2.07 5.93
N GLU A 91 1.40 1.68 5.89
CA GLU A 91 0.85 0.89 4.79
C GLU A 91 0.43 1.73 3.59
N GLY A 92 0.29 3.05 3.76
CA GLY A 92 -0.01 3.97 2.66
C GLY A 92 -1.50 4.03 2.25
N THR A 93 -2.33 3.07 2.63
CA THR A 93 -3.80 3.12 2.47
C THR A 93 -4.46 2.73 3.79
N CYS A 94 -5.58 3.35 4.18
CA CYS A 94 -6.25 3.08 5.45
C CYS A 94 -7.78 3.19 5.33
N LEU A 95 -8.52 2.33 6.02
CA LEU A 95 -9.98 2.38 6.10
C LEU A 95 -10.42 2.80 7.51
N LEU A 96 -11.06 3.96 7.62
CA LEU A 96 -11.52 4.50 8.90
C LEU A 96 -12.84 3.88 9.34
N SER A 97 -13.15 4.05 10.64
CA SER A 97 -14.33 3.45 11.28
C SER A 97 -15.66 3.94 10.72
N ASP A 98 -15.68 5.11 10.08
CA ASP A 98 -16.85 5.68 9.41
C ASP A 98 -16.97 5.27 7.92
N GLY A 99 -16.08 4.41 7.43
CA GLY A 99 -16.04 3.97 6.03
C GLY A 99 -15.18 4.86 5.12
N THR A 100 -14.62 5.96 5.62
CA THR A 100 -13.72 6.81 4.83
C THR A 100 -12.44 6.05 4.52
N MET A 101 -12.12 5.89 3.23
CA MET A 101 -10.83 5.38 2.79
C MET A 101 -9.89 6.54 2.51
N ILE A 102 -8.66 6.41 2.97
CA ILE A 102 -7.60 7.39 2.75
C ILE A 102 -6.36 6.73 2.17
N ASN A 103 -5.64 7.45 1.32
CA ASN A 103 -4.30 7.12 0.87
C ASN A 103 -3.31 8.15 1.43
N LEU A 104 -2.10 7.72 1.75
CA LEU A 104 -0.97 8.60 2.01
C LEU A 104 -0.65 9.34 0.71
N ASP A 105 -0.42 10.64 0.83
CA ASP A 105 0.00 11.51 -0.26
C ASP A 105 1.53 11.41 -0.50
N GLU A 106 2.07 12.16 -1.47
CA GLU A 106 3.53 12.28 -1.70
C GLU A 106 4.30 12.73 -0.44
N GLY A 107 3.62 13.34 0.54
CA GLY A 107 4.15 13.69 1.86
C GLY A 107 4.03 12.57 2.90
N GLN A 108 5.05 12.41 3.75
CA GLN A 108 5.04 11.37 4.79
C GLN A 108 3.94 11.53 5.85
N ASN A 109 3.16 12.62 5.90
CA ASN A 109 2.22 12.89 7.00
C ASN A 109 0.86 13.44 6.54
N THR A 110 0.60 13.43 5.24
CA THR A 110 -0.63 13.98 4.64
C THR A 110 -1.36 12.89 3.88
N PHE A 111 -2.68 13.02 3.79
CA PHE A 111 -3.56 11.98 3.27
C PHE A 111 -4.58 12.57 2.32
N LEU A 112 -4.97 11.78 1.33
CA LEU A 112 -6.05 12.08 0.40
C LEU A 112 -7.26 11.20 0.75
N VAL A 113 -8.46 11.74 0.63
CA VAL A 113 -9.68 10.93 0.72
C VAL A 113 -9.90 10.26 -0.63
N VAL A 114 -9.98 8.93 -0.62
CA VAL A 114 -10.12 8.12 -1.83
C VAL A 114 -11.58 8.15 -2.30
N ASN A 115 -11.78 8.34 -3.60
CA ASN A 115 -13.06 8.08 -4.22
C ASN A 115 -13.24 6.57 -4.42
N THR A 116 -13.86 5.91 -3.44
CA THR A 116 -14.01 4.45 -3.42
C THR A 116 -14.92 3.89 -4.52
N LYS A 117 -15.67 4.74 -5.23
CA LYS A 117 -16.40 4.32 -6.44
C LYS A 117 -15.47 4.07 -7.63
N GLN A 118 -14.35 4.79 -7.69
CA GLN A 118 -13.35 4.67 -8.74
C GLN A 118 -12.19 3.76 -8.31
N HIS A 119 -11.82 3.83 -7.03
CA HIS A 119 -10.69 3.12 -6.44
C HIS A 119 -11.15 2.38 -5.16
N PRO A 120 -11.89 1.26 -5.28
CA PRO A 120 -12.55 0.63 -4.14
C PRO A 120 -11.60 0.14 -3.04
N TYR A 121 -10.32 -0.07 -3.38
CA TYR A 121 -9.30 -0.59 -2.48
C TYR A 121 -8.09 0.35 -2.35
N GLY A 122 -8.26 1.62 -2.71
CA GLY A 122 -7.19 2.61 -2.64
C GLY A 122 -6.49 2.85 -3.96
N LEU A 123 -5.66 3.89 -3.94
CA LEU A 123 -4.78 4.30 -5.03
C LEU A 123 -3.48 3.50 -4.94
N GLY A 124 -2.94 3.12 -6.10
CA GLY A 124 -1.58 2.61 -6.23
C GLY A 124 -0.59 3.75 -6.46
N SER A 125 0.41 3.52 -7.31
CA SER A 125 1.52 4.45 -7.57
C SER A 125 1.15 5.75 -8.31
N SER A 126 -0.13 5.96 -8.62
CA SER A 126 -0.68 7.24 -9.11
C SER A 126 -2.19 7.26 -8.93
N ASP A 127 -2.78 8.46 -8.99
CA ASP A 127 -4.24 8.68 -8.92
C ASP A 127 -5.04 7.94 -9.99
N SER A 128 -4.39 7.47 -11.07
CA SER A 128 -5.04 6.72 -12.15
C SER A 128 -5.01 5.21 -11.98
N ILE A 129 -4.26 4.70 -11.00
CA ILE A 129 -4.06 3.27 -10.79
C ILE A 129 -4.78 2.85 -9.52
N SER A 130 -5.72 1.92 -9.65
CA SER A 130 -6.40 1.30 -8.51
C SER A 130 -5.61 0.10 -7.99
N LEU A 131 -5.60 -0.07 -6.68
CA LEU A 131 -5.18 -1.34 -6.07
C LEU A 131 -6.26 -2.41 -6.28
N HIS A 132 -5.80 -3.63 -6.49
CA HIS A 132 -6.63 -4.81 -6.70
C HIS A 132 -6.18 -5.92 -5.75
N PRO A 133 -7.06 -6.36 -4.82
CA PRO A 133 -6.75 -7.41 -3.85
C PRO A 133 -6.11 -8.62 -4.50
N TRP A 134 -4.97 -9.04 -3.94
CA TRP A 134 -4.19 -10.21 -4.36
C TRP A 134 -3.59 -10.15 -5.77
N THR A 135 -3.81 -9.10 -6.56
CA THR A 135 -3.20 -8.99 -7.90
C THR A 135 -2.27 -7.80 -8.05
N SER A 136 -2.42 -6.76 -7.23
CA SER A 136 -1.49 -5.63 -7.24
C SER A 136 -0.22 -5.97 -6.48
N ILE A 137 0.92 -5.54 -7.02
CA ILE A 137 2.23 -5.67 -6.39
C ILE A 137 2.98 -4.34 -6.47
N ALA A 138 3.70 -3.99 -5.40
CA ALA A 138 4.55 -2.82 -5.36
C ALA A 138 5.97 -3.14 -5.81
N SER A 139 6.57 -2.28 -6.64
CA SER A 139 7.98 -2.36 -7.04
C SER A 139 8.49 -1.02 -7.54
N ASN A 140 9.73 -0.66 -7.20
CA ASN A 140 10.34 0.61 -7.60
C ASN A 140 11.20 0.53 -8.87
N ASP A 141 11.59 -0.68 -9.29
CA ASP A 141 12.50 -0.90 -10.42
C ASP A 141 11.89 -1.78 -11.53
N ILE A 142 10.61 -2.11 -11.44
CA ILE A 142 9.82 -2.70 -12.53
C ILE A 142 8.83 -1.65 -13.04
N LYS A 143 8.65 -1.58 -14.37
CA LYS A 143 7.71 -0.63 -14.97
C LYS A 143 6.27 -0.92 -14.52
N LYS A 144 5.56 0.12 -14.10
CA LYS A 144 4.12 0.10 -13.80
C LYS A 144 3.31 -0.51 -14.96
N GLY A 145 2.31 -1.33 -14.64
CA GLY A 145 1.52 -2.10 -15.59
C GLY A 145 2.17 -3.40 -16.08
N THR A 146 3.43 -3.69 -15.72
CA THR A 146 4.06 -4.98 -16.07
C THR A 146 3.34 -6.12 -15.36
N THR A 147 2.96 -7.14 -16.10
CA THR A 147 2.40 -8.38 -15.55
C THR A 147 3.55 -9.34 -15.23
N LEU A 148 3.52 -9.87 -14.01
CA LEU A 148 4.50 -10.83 -13.51
C LEU A 148 3.80 -12.15 -13.20
N TYR A 149 4.50 -13.24 -13.49
CA TYR A 149 4.18 -14.54 -12.92
C TYR A 149 5.16 -14.85 -11.78
N ILE A 150 4.62 -15.17 -10.60
CA ILE A 150 5.35 -15.51 -9.39
C ILE A 150 4.96 -16.93 -8.98
N LYS A 151 5.92 -17.85 -9.07
CA LYS A 151 5.67 -19.28 -8.86
C LYS A 151 5.24 -19.58 -7.43
N GLU A 152 5.80 -18.86 -6.47
CA GLU A 152 5.64 -19.11 -5.03
C GLU A 152 4.23 -18.75 -4.52
N ILE A 153 3.46 -17.98 -5.28
CA ILE A 153 2.05 -17.65 -4.94
C ILE A 153 1.05 -18.32 -5.87
N ASP A 154 1.51 -19.12 -6.84
CA ASP A 154 0.63 -19.97 -7.65
C ASP A 154 0.13 -21.16 -6.82
N GLY A 155 -1.18 -21.40 -6.85
CA GLY A 155 -1.84 -22.45 -6.08
C GLY A 155 -2.17 -22.07 -4.63
N ILE A 156 -1.85 -20.86 -4.16
CA ILE A 156 -2.22 -20.44 -2.81
C ILE A 156 -3.74 -20.27 -2.70
N LYS A 157 -4.33 -20.90 -1.68
CA LYS A 157 -5.72 -20.66 -1.30
C LYS A 157 -5.85 -19.33 -0.58
N LEU A 158 -6.67 -18.45 -1.14
CA LEU A 158 -7.03 -17.16 -0.57
C LEU A 158 -8.14 -17.34 0.50
N PRO A 159 -8.28 -16.41 1.46
CA PRO A 159 -9.28 -16.52 2.53
C PRO A 159 -10.72 -16.59 2.04
N ASN A 160 -10.97 -16.06 0.84
CA ASN A 160 -12.29 -16.10 0.19
C ASN A 160 -12.59 -17.43 -0.55
N GLY A 161 -11.71 -18.43 -0.42
CA GLY A 161 -11.85 -19.77 -1.01
C GLY A 161 -11.29 -19.90 -2.42
N MET A 162 -10.90 -18.80 -3.07
CA MET A 162 -10.31 -18.84 -4.41
C MET A 162 -8.87 -19.32 -4.36
N THR A 163 -8.34 -19.78 -5.51
CA THR A 163 -6.94 -20.18 -5.65
C THR A 163 -6.23 -19.20 -6.55
N HIS A 164 -5.13 -18.63 -6.05
CA HIS A 164 -4.31 -17.67 -6.78
C HIS A 164 -3.51 -18.38 -7.89
N ASN A 165 -3.38 -17.77 -9.07
CA ASN A 165 -2.76 -18.35 -10.26
C ASN A 165 -1.33 -17.86 -10.56
N GLY A 166 -0.69 -17.22 -9.57
CA GLY A 166 0.66 -16.67 -9.71
C GLY A 166 0.74 -15.32 -10.43
N CYS A 167 -0.34 -14.82 -11.04
CA CYS A 167 -0.31 -13.63 -11.89
C CYS A 167 -0.63 -12.35 -11.11
N VAL A 168 0.25 -11.37 -11.21
CA VAL A 168 0.13 -10.06 -10.56
C VAL A 168 0.52 -8.94 -11.53
N ARG A 169 0.13 -7.69 -11.23
CA ARG A 169 0.52 -6.48 -11.98
C ARG A 169 1.21 -5.50 -11.07
N VAL A 170 2.29 -4.89 -11.57
CA VAL A 170 2.96 -3.79 -10.88
C VAL A 170 2.06 -2.55 -10.94
N ASP A 171 1.32 -2.31 -9.86
CA ASP A 171 0.37 -1.20 -9.73
C ASP A 171 0.82 -0.14 -8.75
N ASP A 172 1.78 -0.49 -7.89
CA ASP A 172 2.15 0.31 -6.74
C ASP A 172 3.66 0.50 -6.61
N GLU A 173 4.06 1.41 -5.73
CA GLU A 173 5.44 1.71 -5.38
C GLU A 173 5.59 1.90 -3.87
N SER A 174 6.81 1.81 -3.36
CA SER A 174 7.08 1.98 -1.94
C SER A 174 8.13 3.05 -1.72
N TRP A 175 7.87 3.95 -0.78
CA TRP A 175 8.85 4.97 -0.36
C TRP A 175 10.13 4.39 0.24
N SER A 176 10.11 3.11 0.66
CA SER A 176 11.23 2.46 1.35
C SER A 176 12.03 1.51 0.47
N PHE A 177 11.56 1.22 -0.74
CA PHE A 177 12.16 0.20 -1.59
C PHE A 177 13.32 0.76 -2.40
N ASN A 178 14.33 -0.09 -2.56
CA ASN A 178 15.37 0.11 -3.54
C ASN A 178 15.05 -0.72 -4.79
N LYS A 179 15.93 -1.67 -5.15
CA LYS A 179 15.76 -2.58 -6.28
C LYS A 179 15.49 -3.99 -5.77
N CYS A 180 14.95 -4.86 -6.63
CA CYS A 180 14.80 -6.29 -6.33
C CYS A 180 13.91 -6.58 -5.12
N GLN A 181 12.82 -5.84 -4.96
CA GLN A 181 11.84 -6.05 -3.90
C GLN A 181 10.43 -5.94 -4.45
N LEU A 182 9.57 -6.81 -3.95
CA LEU A 182 8.15 -6.87 -4.26
C LEU A 182 7.34 -6.84 -2.97
N ASP A 183 6.27 -6.05 -2.94
CA ASP A 183 5.27 -6.06 -1.88
C ASP A 183 3.94 -6.51 -2.43
N TRP A 184 3.40 -7.63 -1.96
CA TRP A 184 2.13 -8.16 -2.46
C TRP A 184 0.95 -7.60 -1.68
N PHE A 185 -0.02 -7.03 -2.39
CA PHE A 185 -1.20 -6.44 -1.77
C PHE A 185 -2.20 -7.53 -1.35
N VAL A 186 -2.24 -7.86 -0.06
CA VAL A 186 -3.04 -8.97 0.50
C VAL A 186 -4.36 -8.53 1.15
N LEU A 187 -4.73 -7.26 0.93
CA LEU A 187 -5.95 -6.57 1.38
C LEU A 187 -6.08 -6.36 2.89
N MET A 188 -5.92 -7.40 3.72
CA MET A 188 -6.18 -7.34 5.17
C MET A 188 -5.15 -8.12 5.99
N TYR A 189 -4.94 -7.69 7.23
CA TYR A 189 -3.98 -8.31 8.16
C TYR A 189 -4.27 -9.80 8.41
N GLU A 190 -5.54 -10.20 8.46
CA GLU A 190 -5.91 -11.60 8.65
C GLU A 190 -5.40 -12.47 7.50
N THR A 191 -5.46 -11.98 6.26
CA THR A 191 -4.85 -12.67 5.11
C THR A 191 -3.36 -12.84 5.33
N TYR A 192 -2.67 -11.76 5.73
CA TYR A 192 -1.24 -11.79 6.02
C TYR A 192 -0.91 -12.88 7.06
N ASP A 193 -1.60 -12.92 8.21
CA ASP A 193 -1.32 -13.94 9.26
C ASP A 193 -1.55 -15.37 8.74
N GLU A 194 -2.52 -15.57 7.83
CA GLU A 194 -2.84 -16.87 7.24
C GLU A 194 -1.88 -17.33 6.13
N ILE A 195 -1.30 -16.40 5.37
CA ILE A 195 -0.49 -16.73 4.19
C ILE A 195 1.00 -16.41 4.33
N ALA A 196 1.42 -15.59 5.29
CA ALA A 196 2.82 -15.22 5.49
C ALA A 196 3.72 -16.45 5.65
N ASN A 197 3.26 -17.49 6.36
CA ASN A 197 4.02 -18.73 6.54
C ASN A 197 4.02 -19.66 5.31
N LYS A 198 3.23 -19.34 4.28
CA LYS A 198 3.12 -20.14 3.04
C LYS A 198 3.98 -19.57 1.91
N VAL A 199 4.34 -18.29 1.98
CA VAL A 199 5.19 -17.65 0.98
C VAL A 199 6.58 -17.42 1.57
N GLY A 200 7.62 -17.74 0.79
CA GLY A 200 8.99 -17.49 1.21
C GLY A 200 9.31 -15.98 1.27
N GLU A 201 10.37 -15.63 2.00
CA GLU A 201 10.89 -14.26 2.07
C GLU A 201 11.50 -13.77 0.73
N HIS A 202 11.73 -14.71 -0.20
CA HIS A 202 12.23 -14.42 -1.54
C HIS A 202 11.43 -15.23 -2.56
N VAL A 203 11.24 -14.63 -3.74
CA VAL A 203 10.48 -15.25 -4.82
C VAL A 203 11.17 -15.13 -6.16
N LYS A 204 10.79 -16.02 -7.07
CA LYS A 204 11.09 -15.91 -8.49
C LYS A 204 9.94 -15.23 -9.21
N ALA A 205 10.22 -14.08 -9.82
CA ALA A 205 9.29 -13.36 -10.67
C ALA A 205 9.82 -13.27 -12.10
N VAL A 206 8.93 -13.46 -13.08
CA VAL A 206 9.23 -13.29 -14.51
C VAL A 206 8.16 -12.40 -15.14
N GLU A 207 8.55 -11.50 -16.05
CA GLU A 207 7.58 -10.81 -16.91
C GLU A 207 6.82 -11.86 -17.72
N SER A 208 5.50 -11.80 -17.70
CA SER A 208 4.62 -12.78 -18.31
C SER A 208 3.37 -12.11 -18.85
N ASN A 209 2.72 -12.73 -19.83
CA ASN A 209 1.41 -12.33 -20.35
C ASN A 209 0.27 -13.14 -19.73
N CYS A 210 0.52 -13.78 -18.59
CA CYS A 210 -0.48 -14.61 -17.93
C CYS A 210 -1.71 -13.79 -17.52
N LYS A 211 -2.89 -14.39 -17.59
CA LYS A 211 -4.15 -13.70 -17.33
C LYS A 211 -4.29 -13.44 -15.82
N ILE A 212 -4.34 -12.17 -15.45
CA ILE A 212 -4.72 -11.76 -14.09
C ILE A 212 -6.20 -12.10 -13.88
N LEU A 213 -6.50 -12.81 -12.80
CA LEU A 213 -7.85 -13.14 -12.40
C LEU A 213 -8.41 -12.04 -11.49
N ASP A 214 -9.73 -11.89 -11.47
CA ASP A 214 -10.40 -11.09 -10.45
C ASP A 214 -10.74 -12.00 -9.27
N TYR A 215 -10.18 -11.68 -8.10
CA TYR A 215 -10.43 -12.42 -6.86
C TYR A 215 -11.44 -11.71 -5.95
N VAL A 216 -12.02 -10.59 -6.38
CA VAL A 216 -13.04 -9.89 -5.58
C VAL A 216 -14.35 -10.67 -5.63
N ASN A 217 -14.94 -10.92 -4.46
CA ASN A 217 -16.28 -11.48 -4.33
C ASN A 217 -17.04 -10.81 -3.17
N GLN A 218 -18.25 -11.29 -2.88
CA GLN A 218 -19.10 -10.74 -1.82
C GLN A 218 -18.42 -10.68 -0.43
N SER A 219 -17.53 -11.63 -0.12
CA SER A 219 -16.78 -11.61 1.15
C SER A 219 -15.80 -10.44 1.18
N THR A 220 -15.09 -10.22 0.08
CA THR A 220 -14.17 -9.08 -0.11
C THR A 220 -14.91 -7.75 -0.03
N GLU A 221 -16.05 -7.63 -0.72
CA GLU A 221 -16.88 -6.42 -0.71
C GLU A 221 -17.47 -6.14 0.68
N LYS A 222 -17.92 -7.19 1.38
CA LYS A 222 -18.44 -7.08 2.75
C LYS A 222 -17.37 -6.59 3.72
N TRP A 223 -16.10 -6.95 3.51
CA TRP A 223 -15.00 -6.46 4.34
C TRP A 223 -14.85 -4.92 4.27
N LEU A 224 -15.11 -4.30 3.12
CA LEU A 224 -15.16 -2.83 2.96
C LEU A 224 -16.39 -2.17 3.62
N GLY A 225 -17.35 -2.97 4.09
CA GLY A 225 -18.65 -2.51 4.61
C GLY A 225 -19.83 -2.75 3.67
N GLY A 226 -19.62 -3.50 2.57
CA GLY A 226 -20.65 -3.88 1.61
C GLY A 226 -20.87 -2.83 0.50
N PRO A 227 -21.68 -3.16 -0.53
CA PRO A 227 -21.85 -2.33 -1.72
C PRO A 227 -22.42 -0.93 -1.46
N GLY A 228 -23.10 -0.72 -0.32
CA GLY A 228 -23.63 0.58 0.09
C GLY A 228 -22.69 1.47 0.92
N ASN A 229 -21.51 0.98 1.30
CA ASN A 229 -20.51 1.78 2.04
C ASN A 229 -19.49 2.47 1.13
N LEU A 230 -19.48 2.10 -0.17
CA LEU A 230 -18.80 2.85 -1.24
C LEU A 230 -19.52 4.18 -1.57
N ASP A 231 -20.68 4.42 -0.95
CA ASP A 231 -21.46 5.66 -1.05
C ASP A 231 -21.15 6.68 0.06
N ALA A 232 -20.13 6.45 0.89
CA ALA A 232 -19.66 7.45 1.85
C ALA A 232 -19.41 8.77 1.09
N LYS A 233 -20.29 9.75 1.34
CA LYS A 233 -20.28 11.02 0.63
C LYS A 233 -18.89 11.63 0.78
N PRO A 234 -18.24 12.10 -0.31
CA PRO A 234 -17.06 12.94 -0.16
C PRO A 234 -17.46 14.06 0.81
N GLY A 235 -16.74 14.13 1.94
CA GLY A 235 -16.98 15.15 2.95
C GLY A 235 -17.10 16.48 2.22
N LYS A 236 -18.21 17.21 2.47
CA LYS A 236 -18.49 18.48 1.80
C LYS A 236 -17.21 19.31 1.77
N SER A 237 -16.64 19.45 0.58
CA SER A 237 -15.70 20.51 0.26
C SER A 237 -16.40 21.81 0.64
N HIS A 238 -16.08 22.33 1.81
CA HIS A 238 -16.49 23.66 2.20
C HIS A 238 -15.59 24.61 1.41
N SER A 239 -16.10 25.02 0.25
CA SER A 239 -15.61 26.17 -0.48
C SER A 239 -15.48 27.35 0.48
N ASP A 240 -14.27 27.88 0.56
CA ASP A 240 -13.94 29.09 1.28
C ASP A 240 -14.92 30.23 0.97
N SER A 241 -15.43 30.85 2.04
CA SER A 241 -15.79 32.25 2.00
C SER A 241 -15.37 32.89 3.31
N SER A 242 -14.20 33.52 3.23
CA SER A 242 -13.73 34.51 4.19
C SER A 242 -14.84 35.50 4.52
N LYS A 243 -15.29 35.52 5.78
CA LYS A 243 -15.87 36.73 6.37
C LYS A 243 -15.35 36.95 7.78
N LYS A 244 -14.41 37.89 7.82
CA LYS A 244 -13.86 38.62 8.96
C LYS A 244 -14.98 39.11 9.90
N THR A 245 -14.95 38.68 11.16
CA THR A 245 -15.52 39.47 12.26
C THR A 245 -14.78 39.22 13.57
N THR A 246 -14.35 40.33 14.14
CA THR A 246 -13.66 40.53 15.40
C THR A 246 -14.50 40.27 16.64
N LYS A 247 -13.76 40.08 17.76
CA LYS A 247 -14.01 40.54 19.15
C LYS A 247 -14.67 39.58 20.16
N LYS A 248 -13.84 39.26 21.16
CA LYS A 248 -13.92 39.64 22.60
C LYS A 248 -14.04 38.48 23.59
N SER A 249 -13.45 38.80 24.75
CA SER A 249 -12.91 37.99 25.82
C SER A 249 -13.92 37.57 26.90
N SER A 250 -13.34 36.91 27.93
CA SER A 250 -13.84 36.61 29.28
C SER A 250 -14.61 35.29 29.41
N SER A 251 -14.65 34.59 30.56
CA SER A 251 -13.76 34.32 31.69
C SER A 251 -14.58 33.41 32.63
N LYS A 252 -13.89 32.72 33.56
CA LYS A 252 -14.38 32.20 34.86
C LYS A 252 -15.01 30.80 34.96
N HIS A 253 -14.30 30.01 35.76
CA HIS A 253 -14.72 29.19 36.92
C HIS A 253 -15.87 28.19 36.76
N SER A 254 -15.60 26.94 37.11
CA SER A 254 -16.11 26.35 38.37
C SER A 254 -15.52 24.96 38.61
N SER A 255 -15.37 24.65 39.89
CA SER A 255 -14.72 23.50 40.53
C SER A 255 -15.72 22.39 40.91
N THR A 256 -15.17 21.34 41.56
CA THR A 256 -15.79 20.20 42.29
C THR A 256 -16.09 18.95 41.43
N LYS A 257 -15.90 17.70 41.90
CA LYS A 257 -15.71 17.13 43.25
C LYS A 257 -15.13 15.70 43.16
N LYS A 258 -14.45 15.29 44.24
CA LYS A 258 -14.05 13.94 44.68
C LYS A 258 -14.91 12.75 44.17
N SER A 259 -14.25 11.63 43.87
CA SER A 259 -14.58 10.36 44.55
C SER A 259 -13.35 9.45 44.62
N SER A 260 -13.18 8.83 45.79
CA SER A 260 -12.07 7.96 46.17
C SER A 260 -12.61 6.61 46.59
N GLY A 261 -12.04 5.53 46.04
CA GLY A 261 -11.80 4.26 46.73
C GLY A 261 -12.94 3.24 46.82
N LYS A 262 -12.74 2.07 46.19
CA LYS A 262 -12.86 0.76 46.86
C LYS A 262 -12.15 -0.36 46.10
N LYS A 263 -11.41 -1.18 46.88
CA LYS A 263 -10.69 -2.42 46.52
C LYS A 263 -11.64 -3.62 46.40
N SER A 264 -11.23 -4.65 45.64
CA SER A 264 -11.53 -6.09 45.85
C SER A 264 -10.93 -6.92 44.69
N SER A 265 -9.72 -7.49 44.82
CA SER A 265 -9.39 -8.90 45.18
C SER A 265 -9.80 -10.00 44.17
N THR A 266 -8.76 -10.53 43.50
CA THR A 266 -8.43 -11.94 43.18
C THR A 266 -9.48 -12.94 42.70
N LYS A 267 -9.22 -13.54 41.52
CA LYS A 267 -9.20 -15.01 41.37
C LYS A 267 -8.31 -15.46 40.20
N LYS A 268 -7.39 -16.39 40.49
CA LYS A 268 -6.54 -17.11 39.54
C LYS A 268 -7.38 -18.07 38.70
N GLY A 269 -7.15 -18.07 37.38
CA GLY A 269 -7.65 -19.08 36.45
C GLY A 269 -6.50 -19.58 35.58
N HIS A 270 -6.14 -20.84 35.79
CA HIS A 270 -5.10 -21.59 35.06
C HIS A 270 -5.60 -21.84 33.63
N SER A 271 -4.83 -21.49 32.60
CA SER A 271 -5.05 -21.97 31.24
C SER A 271 -3.71 -22.22 30.56
N THR A 272 -3.54 -23.48 30.18
CA THR A 272 -2.35 -24.06 29.56
C THR A 272 -2.16 -23.52 28.14
N LYS A 273 -1.16 -22.66 27.96
CA LYS A 273 -0.69 -22.24 26.63
C LYS A 273 0.16 -23.34 26.01
N LYS A 274 -0.36 -23.96 24.95
CA LYS A 274 0.43 -24.67 23.94
C LYS A 274 1.34 -23.65 23.26
N SER A 275 2.63 -23.73 23.54
CA SER A 275 3.67 -22.95 22.87
C SER A 275 3.86 -23.51 21.45
N SER A 276 3.36 -22.80 20.45
CA SER A 276 3.81 -22.94 19.06
C SER A 276 4.82 -21.83 18.84
N SER A 277 6.09 -22.20 18.63
CA SER A 277 7.15 -21.27 18.30
C SER A 277 6.90 -20.68 16.91
N ARG A 278 6.23 -19.54 16.84
CA ARG A 278 6.16 -18.73 15.61
C ARG A 278 7.53 -18.08 15.41
N HIS A 279 8.17 -18.34 14.28
CA HIS A 279 9.28 -17.52 13.82
C HIS A 279 8.74 -16.14 13.50
N HIS A 280 9.18 -15.12 14.25
CA HIS A 280 8.83 -13.74 13.97
C HIS A 280 9.59 -13.27 12.73
N HIS A 281 8.92 -13.27 11.58
CA HIS A 281 9.40 -12.57 10.40
C HIS A 281 9.42 -11.07 10.71
N LYS A 282 10.63 -10.50 10.79
CA LYS A 282 10.82 -9.07 10.96
C LYS A 282 10.45 -8.40 9.65
N HIS A 283 9.40 -7.58 9.66
CA HIS A 283 9.20 -6.57 8.64
C HIS A 283 10.36 -5.57 8.72
N HIS A 284 11.35 -5.75 7.84
CA HIS A 284 12.46 -4.82 7.70
C HIS A 284 12.02 -3.59 6.91
N HIS A 285 11.15 -2.75 7.50
CA HIS A 285 11.01 -1.38 7.04
C HIS A 285 12.14 -0.57 7.68
N HIS A 286 13.14 -0.19 6.87
CA HIS A 286 14.17 0.75 7.28
C HIS A 286 13.56 2.14 7.48
N HIS A 287 13.08 2.40 8.69
CA HIS A 287 12.69 3.73 9.13
C HIS A 287 13.94 4.60 9.27
N ASN A 288 14.21 5.44 8.26
CA ASN A 288 15.13 6.54 8.43
C ASN A 288 14.42 7.61 9.28
N LYS A 289 14.62 7.57 10.60
CA LYS A 289 14.13 8.60 11.52
C LYS A 289 14.82 9.94 11.21
N ARG A 290 14.28 10.72 10.28
CA ARG A 290 14.44 12.17 10.34
C ARG A 290 13.33 12.72 11.22
N ALA A 291 13.70 13.02 12.46
CA ALA A 291 12.88 13.78 13.38
C ALA A 291 12.48 15.11 12.72
N ALA A 292 11.18 15.30 12.52
CA ALA A 292 10.62 16.62 12.35
C ALA A 292 10.51 17.24 13.75
N THR A 293 11.43 18.14 14.06
CA THR A 293 11.26 19.17 15.09
C THR A 293 10.22 20.17 14.60
N GLU A 294 9.05 20.18 15.25
CA GLU A 294 8.24 21.38 15.53
C GLU A 294 7.63 21.23 16.92
#